data_AF-A0A947VP58-F1
#
_entry.id   AF-A0A947VP58-F1
#
_cell.length_a   1.000
_cell.length_b   1.000
_cell.length_c   1.000
_cell.angle_alpha   90.00
_cell.angle_beta   90.00
_cell.angle_gamma   90.00
#
_symmetry.space_group_name_H-M   'P 1'
#
loop_
_entity.id
_entity.type
_entity.pdbx_description
1 polymer ?
#
loop_
_entity_poly.entity_id
_entity_poly.type
_entity_poly.pdbx_seq_one_letter_code
_entity_poly.pdbx_strand_id
1 'polypeptide(L)'
;MKAIERGSLPSIAAIAALAAFLLAPAAGIAAAAPSASSSSGPGAGAEASPFAARASIDWIAGLIKAEVELDLGAAGIRLPSGRSQAERSMESATPGLVRETALSVDLDSYRTVADSLLDGTLRPEAFEAFLEAGRKTSSSLSRDLGRLVESYEWRLADLAALYVMHSAPVDMPRAERYAPTRAYTGIIVFAQGDYPVRGEHRTGKLRPSLFPRLYDEAMAPIVERNQAYPDSLRSWGAVGFAAGLDDPVVEARAGIAPLRIIASQIFGSKRTDAVISVEDALKILGSPENRELARQGRVVFVIDAP
;
A
#
# COMPACT_ATOMS: atom_id res chain seq x y z
N MET A 1 32.00 5.50 51.72
CA MET A 1 31.62 5.01 53.06
C MET A 1 30.31 5.65 53.52
N LYS A 2 29.18 4.99 53.31
CA LYS A 2 28.14 4.70 54.33
C LYS A 2 27.00 3.94 53.65
N ALA A 3 26.56 2.91 54.35
CA ALA A 3 25.72 1.82 53.91
C ALA A 3 24.22 2.11 54.17
N ILE A 4 23.40 1.55 53.27
CA ILE A 4 22.19 0.72 53.49
C ILE A 4 21.13 1.20 54.50
N GLU A 5 19.89 1.37 54.02
CA GLU A 5 18.72 0.70 54.62
C GLU A 5 17.59 0.46 53.61
N ARG A 6 16.99 -0.73 53.71
CA ARG A 6 15.90 -1.30 52.90
C ARG A 6 14.56 -1.09 53.62
N GLY A 7 13.48 -1.03 52.84
CA GLY A 7 12.09 -1.26 53.28
C GLY A 7 11.14 -0.39 52.46
N SER A 8 9.96 -0.79 52.00
CA SER A 8 9.14 -1.99 52.20
C SER A 8 8.03 -1.91 51.12
N LEU A 9 7.69 -3.01 50.46
CA LEU A 9 6.53 -3.11 49.56
C LEU A 9 5.26 -3.35 50.37
N PRO A 10 4.10 -2.75 50.03
CA PRO A 10 2.82 -3.28 50.42
C PRO A 10 2.21 -4.16 49.32
N SER A 11 1.55 -5.20 49.83
CA SER A 11 0.95 -6.36 49.18
C SER A 11 -0.39 -6.08 48.50
N ILE A 12 -0.71 -7.01 47.60
CA ILE A 12 -2.00 -7.39 47.03
C ILE A 12 -3.16 -7.35 48.07
N ALA A 13 -4.32 -6.86 47.63
CA ALA A 13 -5.71 -7.18 48.05
C ALA A 13 -6.57 -5.97 48.47
N ALA A 14 -7.48 -5.55 47.57
CA ALA A 14 -8.72 -4.84 47.88
C ALA A 14 -9.73 -5.26 46.78
N ILE A 15 -10.41 -6.40 46.91
CA ILE A 15 -11.68 -6.66 47.62
C ILE A 15 -12.80 -5.68 47.24
N ALA A 16 -13.75 -6.27 46.51
CA ALA A 16 -15.04 -5.78 46.05
C ALA A 16 -16.03 -5.46 47.18
N ALA A 17 -17.04 -4.61 46.89
CA ALA A 17 -18.46 -4.85 47.19
C ALA A 17 -19.38 -3.68 46.77
N LEU A 18 -20.65 -4.05 46.52
CA LEU A 18 -21.88 -3.25 46.37
C LEU A 18 -22.12 -2.55 45.01
N ALA A 19 -23.28 -2.67 44.35
CA ALA A 19 -24.62 -3.04 44.82
C ALA A 19 -25.47 -3.69 43.71
N ALA A 20 -26.34 -4.61 44.14
CA ALA A 20 -27.42 -5.22 43.38
C ALA A 20 -28.77 -4.66 43.88
N PHE A 21 -29.70 -4.38 42.96
CA PHE A 21 -31.18 -4.26 43.07
C PHE A 21 -31.62 -3.63 41.73
N LEU A 22 -32.62 -4.08 40.95
CA LEU A 22 -33.91 -4.71 41.21
C LEU A 22 -34.44 -5.45 39.96
N LEU A 23 -35.37 -6.35 40.22
CA LEU A 23 -35.96 -7.36 39.34
C LEU A 23 -37.37 -6.93 38.86
N ALA A 24 -37.58 -6.93 37.53
CA ALA A 24 -38.83 -7.23 36.74
C ALA A 24 -40.15 -6.44 37.04
N PRO A 25 -41.28 -6.65 36.31
CA PRO A 25 -41.56 -7.39 35.05
C PRO A 25 -42.46 -6.62 34.04
N ALA A 26 -42.62 -7.15 32.80
CA ALA A 26 -43.85 -7.17 31.96
C ALA A 26 -43.45 -7.50 30.49
N ALA A 27 -43.78 -8.69 29.96
CA ALA A 27 -45.04 -9.02 29.30
C ALA A 27 -45.34 -8.17 28.05
N GLY A 28 -45.38 -8.81 26.88
CA GLY A 28 -46.31 -8.41 25.82
C GLY A 28 -45.76 -8.24 24.41
N ILE A 29 -46.24 -9.14 23.54
CA ILE A 29 -46.60 -8.91 22.13
C ILE A 29 -45.46 -8.97 21.11
N ALA A 30 -45.33 -10.17 20.53
CA ALA A 30 -44.87 -10.35 19.17
C ALA A 30 -45.89 -9.72 18.20
N ALA A 31 -45.44 -8.79 17.37
CA ALA A 31 -46.15 -8.33 16.19
C ALA A 31 -45.16 -8.22 15.03
N ALA A 32 -45.36 -9.08 14.04
CA ALA A 32 -44.74 -8.99 12.74
C ALA A 32 -45.12 -7.64 12.08
N ALA A 33 -44.13 -6.94 11.53
CA ALA A 33 -44.35 -5.82 10.62
C ALA A 33 -43.60 -6.11 9.31
N PRO A 34 -44.27 -5.96 8.15
CA PRO A 34 -43.75 -6.34 6.85
C PRO A 34 -42.71 -5.34 6.32
N SER A 35 -41.77 -5.89 5.56
CA SER A 35 -40.81 -5.19 4.72
C SER A 35 -41.52 -4.17 3.81
N ALA A 36 -41.44 -2.89 4.15
CA ALA A 36 -41.78 -1.81 3.25
C ALA A 36 -40.59 -1.57 2.31
N SER A 37 -40.73 -2.04 1.07
CA SER A 37 -39.96 -1.62 -0.09
C SER A 37 -40.06 -0.11 -0.25
N SER A 38 -39.00 0.63 0.09
CA SER A 38 -38.84 2.02 -0.30
C SER A 38 -38.33 2.06 -1.73
N SER A 39 -39.26 2.27 -2.66
CA SER A 39 -38.96 2.74 -4.01
C SER A 39 -38.39 4.14 -3.90
N SER A 40 -37.07 4.27 -4.04
CA SER A 40 -36.42 5.56 -4.29
C SER A 40 -36.88 6.09 -5.65
N GLY A 41 -37.61 7.21 -5.63
CA GLY A 41 -37.92 7.98 -6.83
C GLY A 41 -36.64 8.48 -7.53
N PRO A 42 -36.73 8.81 -8.83
CA PRO A 42 -35.57 9.24 -9.60
C PRO A 42 -35.06 10.57 -9.06
N GLY A 43 -33.90 10.51 -8.43
CA GLY A 43 -33.12 11.69 -8.06
C GLY A 43 -32.72 12.46 -9.32
N ALA A 44 -32.69 13.78 -9.16
CA ALA A 44 -32.25 14.77 -10.12
C ALA A 44 -31.02 14.29 -10.91
N GLY A 45 -31.07 14.50 -12.23
CA GLY A 45 -30.03 14.09 -13.16
C GLY A 45 -28.66 14.56 -12.71
N ALA A 46 -27.79 13.60 -12.39
CA ALA A 46 -26.37 13.79 -12.60
C ALA A 46 -26.23 14.08 -14.09
N GLU A 47 -25.86 15.32 -14.44
CA GLU A 47 -25.43 15.62 -15.80
C GLU A 47 -24.37 14.57 -16.17
N ALA A 48 -24.67 13.76 -17.17
CA ALA A 48 -23.76 12.72 -17.61
C ALA A 48 -22.49 13.42 -18.09
N SER A 49 -21.42 13.32 -17.30
CA SER A 49 -20.11 13.85 -17.68
C SER A 49 -19.74 13.26 -19.04
N PRO A 50 -19.29 14.08 -20.02
CA PRO A 50 -18.86 13.57 -21.32
C PRO A 50 -17.57 12.74 -21.23
N PHE A 51 -16.99 12.63 -20.03
CA PHE A 51 -15.80 11.86 -19.73
C PHE A 51 -16.15 10.51 -19.11
N ALA A 52 -15.43 9.48 -19.55
CA ALA A 52 -15.35 8.19 -18.85
C ALA A 52 -13.88 7.89 -18.56
N ALA A 53 -13.59 7.20 -17.44
CA ALA A 53 -12.24 6.79 -17.11
C ALA A 53 -12.23 5.38 -16.53
N ARG A 54 -11.19 4.63 -16.86
CA ARG A 54 -10.83 3.36 -16.22
C ARG A 54 -9.41 3.52 -15.71
N ALA A 55 -9.22 3.48 -14.40
CA ALA A 55 -7.91 3.54 -13.79
C ALA A 55 -7.68 2.30 -12.91
N SER A 56 -6.47 1.77 -12.95
CA SER A 56 -6.05 0.60 -12.19
C SER A 56 -4.61 0.73 -11.70
N ILE A 57 -4.28 -0.03 -10.66
CA ILE A 57 -2.92 -0.06 -10.08
C ILE A 57 -2.27 -1.37 -10.52
N ASP A 58 -1.16 -1.26 -11.22
CA ASP A 58 -0.31 -2.38 -11.62
C ASP A 58 0.92 -2.42 -10.71
N TRP A 59 0.83 -3.21 -9.64
CA TRP A 59 1.87 -3.32 -8.63
C TRP A 59 3.15 -4.03 -9.11
N ILE A 60 3.03 -4.90 -10.12
CA ILE A 60 4.16 -5.61 -10.71
C ILE A 60 4.96 -4.66 -11.58
N ALA A 61 4.29 -3.90 -12.45
CA ALA A 61 4.94 -2.86 -13.25
C ALA A 61 5.34 -1.62 -12.44
N GLY A 62 4.74 -1.43 -11.25
CA GLY A 62 4.97 -0.26 -10.40
C GLY A 62 4.29 1.00 -10.94
N LEU A 63 3.11 0.87 -11.57
CA LEU A 63 2.42 1.93 -12.29
C LEU A 63 0.95 2.08 -11.86
N ILE A 64 0.45 3.31 -11.86
CA ILE A 64 -0.99 3.58 -12.01
C ILE A 64 -1.23 3.79 -13.50
N LYS A 65 -2.18 3.05 -14.07
CA LYS A 65 -2.56 3.13 -15.48
C LYS A 65 -3.97 3.68 -15.58
N ALA A 66 -4.19 4.64 -16.46
CA ALA A 66 -5.50 5.17 -16.74
C ALA A 66 -5.77 5.21 -18.24
N GLU A 67 -6.99 4.82 -18.62
CA GLU A 67 -7.58 5.07 -19.92
C GLU A 67 -8.74 6.03 -19.73
N VAL A 68 -8.67 7.17 -20.39
CA VAL A 68 -9.68 8.22 -20.32
C VAL A 68 -10.31 8.34 -21.70
N GLU A 69 -11.63 8.46 -21.74
CA GLU A 69 -12.44 8.62 -22.94
C GLU A 69 -13.24 9.92 -22.85
N LEU A 70 -13.30 10.67 -23.95
CA LEU A 70 -14.16 11.85 -24.12
C LEU A 70 -15.10 11.64 -25.29
N ASP A 71 -16.41 11.73 -25.04
CA ASP A 71 -17.44 11.81 -26.08
C ASP A 71 -17.45 13.22 -26.69
N LEU A 72 -17.03 13.30 -27.96
CA LEU A 72 -16.92 14.56 -28.68
C LEU A 72 -18.29 15.15 -29.01
N GLY A 73 -19.29 14.30 -29.25
CA GLY A 73 -20.66 14.72 -29.53
C GLY A 73 -21.31 15.33 -28.30
N ALA A 74 -21.21 14.64 -27.16
CA ALA A 74 -21.71 15.14 -25.87
C ALA A 74 -20.98 16.41 -25.41
N ALA A 75 -19.68 16.52 -25.71
CA ALA A 75 -18.89 17.72 -25.43
C ALA A 75 -19.11 18.87 -26.44
N GLY A 76 -19.91 18.66 -27.50
CA GLY A 76 -20.17 19.67 -28.54
C GLY A 76 -18.96 19.99 -29.42
N ILE A 77 -17.94 19.13 -29.43
CA ILE A 77 -16.69 19.30 -30.17
C ILE A 77 -16.82 18.67 -31.55
N ARG A 78 -16.50 19.45 -32.60
CA ARG A 78 -16.51 18.96 -33.99
C ARG A 78 -15.10 18.78 -34.51
N LEU A 79 -14.84 17.63 -35.11
CA LEU A 79 -13.57 17.34 -35.78
C LEU A 79 -13.59 17.87 -37.24
N PRO A 80 -12.41 18.20 -37.81
CA PRO A 80 -11.07 18.15 -37.21
C PRO A 80 -10.69 19.40 -36.38
N SER A 81 -11.43 20.51 -36.52
CA SER A 81 -11.08 21.81 -35.91
C SER A 81 -11.05 21.80 -34.38
N GLY A 82 -11.87 20.98 -33.75
CA GLY A 82 -11.97 20.86 -32.29
C GLY A 82 -10.99 19.90 -31.64
N ARG A 83 -10.07 19.26 -32.39
CA ARG A 83 -9.16 18.24 -31.82
C ARG A 83 -8.30 18.79 -30.69
N SER A 84 -7.63 19.92 -30.90
CA SER A 84 -6.79 20.53 -29.86
C SER A 84 -7.58 21.07 -28.67
N GLN A 85 -8.89 21.31 -28.83
CA GLN A 85 -9.79 21.62 -27.71
C GLN A 85 -10.10 20.35 -26.91
N ALA A 86 -10.41 19.25 -27.59
CA ALA A 86 -10.67 17.95 -26.96
C ALA A 86 -9.45 17.46 -26.16
N GLU A 87 -8.25 17.52 -26.73
CA GLU A 87 -7.01 17.10 -26.07
C GLU A 87 -6.71 17.93 -24.81
N ARG A 88 -6.88 19.26 -24.86
CA ARG A 88 -6.72 20.13 -23.67
C ARG A 88 -7.78 19.89 -22.61
N SER A 89 -9.02 19.62 -23.04
CA SER A 89 -10.14 19.29 -22.14
C SER A 89 -9.87 17.99 -21.40
N MET A 90 -9.35 16.98 -22.10
CA MET A 90 -8.91 15.71 -21.54
C MET A 90 -7.77 15.88 -20.54
N GLU A 91 -6.72 16.60 -20.92
CA GLU A 91 -5.56 16.86 -20.06
C GLU A 91 -5.97 17.53 -18.75
N SER A 92 -6.87 18.53 -18.81
CA SER A 92 -7.37 19.22 -17.62
C SER A 92 -8.29 18.37 -16.74
N ALA A 93 -9.04 17.42 -17.31
CA ALA A 93 -9.98 16.58 -16.57
C ALA A 93 -9.31 15.36 -15.94
N THR A 94 -8.23 14.87 -16.56
CA THR A 94 -7.56 13.61 -16.18
C THR A 94 -7.18 13.53 -14.70
N PRO A 95 -6.56 14.54 -14.06
CA PRO A 95 -6.21 14.48 -12.64
C PRO A 95 -7.41 14.19 -11.73
N GLY A 96 -8.58 14.78 -12.04
CA GLY A 96 -9.81 14.54 -11.30
C GLY A 96 -10.35 13.13 -11.46
N LEU A 97 -10.19 12.55 -12.65
CA LEU A 97 -10.70 11.21 -12.99
C LEU A 97 -9.88 10.07 -12.39
N VAL A 98 -8.57 10.26 -12.22
CA VAL A 98 -7.68 9.22 -11.63
C VAL A 98 -7.49 9.35 -10.12
N ARG A 99 -8.00 10.45 -9.53
CA ARG A 99 -7.86 10.77 -8.11
C ARG A 99 -8.27 9.62 -7.20
N GLU A 100 -9.45 9.05 -7.40
CA GLU A 100 -9.98 7.99 -6.52
C GLU A 100 -9.06 6.76 -6.51
N THR A 101 -8.55 6.36 -7.68
CA THR A 101 -7.58 5.27 -7.80
C THR A 101 -6.29 5.59 -7.06
N ALA A 102 -5.73 6.80 -7.23
CA ALA A 102 -4.52 7.21 -6.52
C ALA A 102 -4.73 7.30 -4.98
N LEU A 103 -5.91 7.71 -4.53
CA LEU A 103 -6.29 7.78 -3.12
C LEU A 103 -6.44 6.38 -2.48
N SER A 104 -6.89 5.39 -3.24
CA SER A 104 -7.08 4.02 -2.75
C SER A 104 -5.79 3.20 -2.65
N VAL A 105 -4.66 3.73 -3.13
CA VAL A 105 -3.34 3.09 -3.00
C VAL A 105 -3.02 2.86 -1.52
N ASP A 106 -2.70 1.60 -1.17
CA ASP A 106 -2.23 1.24 0.16
C ASP A 106 -0.83 1.80 0.41
N LEU A 107 -0.69 2.62 1.46
CA LEU A 107 0.56 3.26 1.83
C LEU A 107 1.43 2.31 2.67
N ASP A 108 0.83 1.76 3.72
CA ASP A 108 1.45 0.87 4.69
C ASP A 108 0.41 -0.11 5.25
N SER A 109 0.79 -0.85 6.30
CA SER A 109 -0.04 -1.86 6.97
C SER A 109 -1.35 -1.35 7.57
N TYR A 110 -1.53 -0.03 7.69
CA TYR A 110 -2.68 0.58 8.34
C TYR A 110 -3.38 1.65 7.51
N ARG A 111 -2.65 2.33 6.61
CA ARG A 111 -3.14 3.54 5.93
C ARG A 111 -3.11 3.41 4.41
N THR A 112 -4.03 4.13 3.79
CA THR A 112 -4.03 4.47 2.37
C THR A 112 -3.41 5.85 2.14
N VAL A 113 -3.23 6.22 0.88
CA VAL A 113 -2.92 7.60 0.50
C VAL A 113 -4.03 8.56 0.94
N ALA A 114 -5.31 8.16 0.85
CA ALA A 114 -6.42 8.96 1.35
C ALA A 114 -6.28 9.27 2.85
N ASP A 115 -5.99 8.25 3.67
CA ASP A 115 -5.81 8.42 5.12
C ASP A 115 -4.66 9.39 5.43
N SER A 116 -3.61 9.37 4.62
CA SER A 116 -2.45 10.25 4.79
C SER A 116 -2.70 11.72 4.45
N LEU A 117 -3.69 12.00 3.58
CA LEU A 117 -4.15 13.37 3.33
C LEU A 117 -5.02 13.87 4.48
N LEU A 118 -5.85 12.99 5.05
CA LEU A 118 -6.71 13.32 6.19
C LEU A 118 -5.90 13.58 7.46
N ASP A 119 -4.82 12.81 7.70
CA ASP A 119 -3.95 12.97 8.87
C ASP A 119 -2.88 14.08 8.70
N GLY A 120 -2.77 14.66 7.50
CA GLY A 120 -1.82 15.73 7.17
C GLY A 120 -0.38 15.26 6.91
N THR A 121 -0.12 13.95 6.84
CA THR A 121 1.19 13.40 6.45
C THR A 121 1.53 13.77 5.01
N LEU A 122 0.56 13.68 4.10
CA LEU A 122 0.70 14.09 2.71
C LEU A 122 0.15 15.51 2.52
N ARG A 123 0.95 16.38 1.90
CA ARG A 123 0.50 17.73 1.54
C ARG A 123 -0.43 17.66 0.32
N PRO A 124 -1.64 18.25 0.37
CA PRO A 124 -2.56 18.24 -0.77
C PRO A 124 -1.94 18.77 -2.06
N GLU A 125 -1.14 19.83 -1.99
CA GLU A 125 -0.51 20.44 -3.17
C GLU A 125 0.50 19.50 -3.84
N ALA A 126 1.21 18.70 -3.05
CA ALA A 126 2.15 17.71 -3.57
C ALA A 126 1.41 16.52 -4.22
N PHE A 127 0.25 16.16 -3.69
CA PHE A 127 -0.61 15.14 -4.28
C PHE A 127 -1.22 15.61 -5.62
N GLU A 128 -1.73 16.84 -5.68
CA GLU A 128 -2.23 17.42 -6.94
C GLU A 128 -1.13 17.48 -8.01
N ALA A 129 0.07 17.96 -7.65
CA ALA A 129 1.21 17.99 -8.57
C ALA A 129 1.58 16.59 -9.09
N PHE A 130 1.44 15.56 -8.26
CA PHE A 130 1.64 14.17 -8.70
C PHE A 130 0.56 13.75 -9.72
N LEU A 131 -0.72 14.06 -9.48
CA LEU A 131 -1.79 13.74 -10.42
C LEU A 131 -1.59 14.44 -11.77
N GLU A 132 -1.14 15.70 -11.76
CA GLU A 132 -0.83 16.48 -12.97
C GLU A 132 0.40 15.96 -13.73
N ALA A 133 1.37 15.35 -13.03
CA ALA A 133 2.60 14.83 -13.63
C ALA A 133 2.42 13.53 -14.44
N GLY A 134 1.18 13.12 -14.71
CA GLY A 134 0.86 11.92 -15.47
C GLY A 134 1.43 11.94 -16.87
N ARG A 135 2.13 10.86 -17.25
CA ARG A 135 2.71 10.74 -18.59
C ARG A 135 1.68 10.18 -19.55
N LYS A 136 1.28 10.97 -20.55
CA LYS A 136 0.49 10.46 -21.68
C LYS A 136 1.30 9.48 -22.52
N THR A 137 0.80 8.26 -22.68
CA THR A 137 1.43 7.19 -23.47
C THR A 137 0.79 7.02 -24.84
N SER A 138 -0.52 7.28 -24.96
CA SER A 138 -1.24 7.18 -26.22
C SER A 138 -2.36 8.22 -26.32
N SER A 139 -2.70 8.59 -27.55
CA SER A 139 -3.86 9.44 -27.86
C SER A 139 -4.41 9.03 -29.23
N SER A 140 -5.65 8.60 -29.27
CA SER A 140 -6.27 8.04 -30.48
C SER A 140 -7.75 8.40 -30.56
N LEU A 141 -8.27 8.50 -31.78
CA LEU A 141 -9.71 8.63 -32.01
C LEU A 141 -10.31 7.24 -32.21
N SER A 142 -11.53 7.05 -31.72
CA SER A 142 -12.32 5.87 -32.02
C SER A 142 -12.59 5.76 -33.53
N ARG A 143 -12.93 4.55 -34.00
CA ARG A 143 -13.17 4.28 -35.43
C ARG A 143 -14.31 5.10 -36.02
N ASP A 144 -15.32 5.41 -35.21
CA ASP A 144 -16.46 6.25 -35.56
C ASP A 144 -16.15 7.76 -35.45
N LEU A 145 -14.94 8.14 -35.03
CA LEU A 145 -14.50 9.51 -34.75
C LEU A 145 -15.37 10.24 -33.71
N GLY A 146 -16.18 9.51 -32.94
CA GLY A 146 -17.06 10.06 -31.91
C GLY A 146 -16.38 10.23 -30.56
N ARG A 147 -15.29 9.52 -30.31
CA ARG A 147 -14.57 9.53 -29.02
C ARG A 147 -13.08 9.77 -29.19
N LEU A 148 -12.53 10.55 -28.28
CA LEU A 148 -11.08 10.67 -28.06
C LEU A 148 -10.71 9.78 -26.88
N VAL A 149 -9.73 8.89 -27.08
CA VAL A 149 -9.21 7.97 -26.06
C VAL A 149 -7.74 8.28 -25.81
N GLU A 150 -7.40 8.52 -24.56
CA GLU A 150 -6.02 8.78 -24.14
C GLU A 150 -5.62 7.84 -23.00
N SER A 151 -4.35 7.42 -23.02
CA SER A 151 -3.78 6.57 -21.97
C SER A 151 -2.71 7.34 -21.21
N TYR A 152 -2.72 7.20 -19.88
CA TYR A 152 -1.80 7.87 -18.97
C TYR A 152 -1.18 6.88 -17.99
N GLU A 153 0.06 7.16 -17.59
CA GLU A 153 0.80 6.38 -16.61
C GLU A 153 1.45 7.28 -15.55
N TRP A 154 1.41 6.82 -14.29
CA TRP A 154 2.14 7.40 -13.16
C TRP A 154 2.96 6.31 -12.48
N ARG A 155 4.17 6.63 -12.03
CA ARG A 155 5.01 5.66 -11.31
C ARG A 155 4.64 5.65 -9.82
N LEU A 156 4.45 4.47 -9.26
CA LEU A 156 4.23 4.32 -7.81
C LEU A 156 5.44 4.79 -6.99
N ALA A 157 6.66 4.71 -7.55
CA ALA A 157 7.86 5.26 -6.92
C ALA A 157 7.79 6.80 -6.77
N ASP A 158 7.19 7.51 -7.73
CA ASP A 158 7.05 8.96 -7.67
C ASP A 158 5.99 9.36 -6.61
N LEU A 159 4.94 8.56 -6.45
CA LEU A 159 3.96 8.70 -5.35
C LEU A 159 4.61 8.41 -3.99
N ALA A 160 5.39 7.34 -3.89
CA ALA A 160 6.14 6.99 -2.69
C ALA A 160 7.15 8.09 -2.32
N ALA A 161 7.79 8.72 -3.31
CA ALA A 161 8.77 9.78 -3.11
C ALA A 161 8.22 10.97 -2.31
N LEU A 162 6.91 11.24 -2.37
CA LEU A 162 6.25 12.29 -1.60
C LEU A 162 6.36 12.09 -0.08
N TYR A 163 6.62 10.85 0.37
CA TYR A 163 6.76 10.48 1.78
C TYR A 163 8.22 10.33 2.25
N VAL A 164 9.20 10.52 1.35
CA VAL A 164 10.62 10.34 1.65
C VAL A 164 11.23 11.64 2.15
N MET A 165 11.03 11.89 3.45
CA MET A 165 11.44 13.13 4.13
C MET A 165 12.81 13.02 4.82
N HIS A 166 13.34 11.81 5.02
CA HIS A 166 14.65 11.61 5.64
C HIS A 166 15.79 11.87 4.64
N SER A 167 16.92 12.36 5.16
CA SER A 167 18.13 12.64 4.37
C SER A 167 19.15 11.52 4.41
N ALA A 168 19.14 10.70 5.47
CA ALA A 168 20.05 9.57 5.66
C ALA A 168 19.29 8.41 6.30
N PRO A 169 19.64 7.14 5.98
CA PRO A 169 18.97 6.00 6.56
C PRO A 169 19.38 5.78 8.01
N VAL A 170 18.40 5.38 8.83
CA VAL A 170 18.63 4.90 10.19
C VAL A 170 19.46 3.61 10.13
N ASP A 171 20.30 3.41 11.14
CA ASP A 171 21.12 2.20 11.23
C ASP A 171 20.26 0.95 11.45
N MET A 172 20.57 -0.08 10.68
CA MET A 172 19.96 -1.40 10.86
C MET A 172 20.58 -2.12 12.06
N PRO A 173 19.78 -2.91 12.80
CA PRO A 173 20.31 -3.74 13.87
C PRO A 173 21.35 -4.72 13.33
N ARG A 174 22.36 -4.99 14.15
CA ARG A 174 23.34 -6.06 13.87
C ARG A 174 22.77 -7.37 14.42
N ALA A 175 23.07 -8.48 13.74
CA ALA A 175 22.69 -9.78 14.24
C ALA A 175 23.25 -10.01 15.66
N GLU A 176 22.37 -10.39 16.59
CA GLU A 176 22.75 -10.69 17.98
C GLU A 176 23.57 -11.99 18.10
N ARG A 177 23.44 -12.86 17.10
CA ARG A 177 24.06 -14.17 17.04
C ARG A 177 24.66 -14.40 15.67
N TYR A 178 25.70 -15.22 15.62
CA TYR A 178 26.27 -15.65 14.37
C TYR A 178 25.38 -16.69 13.70
N ALA A 179 25.04 -16.45 12.43
CA ALA A 179 24.50 -17.45 11.53
C ALA A 179 25.40 -17.51 10.28
N PRO A 180 25.79 -18.72 9.81
CA PRO A 180 26.50 -18.85 8.55
C PRO A 180 25.67 -18.22 7.41
N THR A 181 26.26 -17.24 6.74
CA THR A 181 25.65 -16.55 5.60
C THR A 181 26.71 -16.25 4.55
N ARG A 182 26.26 -15.98 3.32
CA ARG A 182 27.12 -15.54 2.21
C ARG A 182 26.63 -14.19 1.71
N ALA A 183 27.42 -13.55 0.86
CA ALA A 183 26.94 -12.40 0.10
C ALA A 183 25.89 -12.85 -0.93
N TYR A 184 24.76 -12.15 -0.96
CA TYR A 184 23.70 -12.31 -1.96
C TYR A 184 23.60 -11.06 -2.84
N THR A 185 22.86 -11.16 -3.95
CA THR A 185 22.64 -10.03 -4.87
C THR A 185 21.34 -9.27 -4.58
N GLY A 186 20.47 -9.85 -3.75
CA GLY A 186 19.16 -9.33 -3.39
C GLY A 186 18.42 -10.28 -2.45
N ILE A 187 17.21 -9.91 -2.08
CA ILE A 187 16.34 -10.68 -1.16
C ILE A 187 15.01 -10.93 -1.87
N ILE A 188 14.58 -12.19 -1.87
CA ILE A 188 13.26 -12.61 -2.36
C ILE A 188 12.49 -13.18 -1.18
N VAL A 189 11.30 -12.64 -0.95
CA VAL A 189 10.35 -13.12 0.05
C VAL A 189 9.16 -13.74 -0.66
N PHE A 190 8.99 -15.05 -0.53
CA PHE A 190 7.80 -15.75 -1.00
C PHE A 190 6.66 -15.57 -0.03
N ALA A 191 5.56 -14.99 -0.52
CA ALA A 191 4.34 -14.72 0.23
C ALA A 191 3.09 -15.05 -0.60
N GLN A 192 3.18 -16.05 -1.48
CA GLN A 192 2.04 -16.62 -2.22
C GLN A 192 1.21 -17.56 -1.35
N GLY A 193 -0.11 -17.51 -1.51
CA GLY A 193 -1.06 -18.27 -0.71
C GLY A 193 -1.46 -17.59 0.60
N ASP A 194 -2.14 -18.37 1.45
CA ASP A 194 -2.68 -17.92 2.73
C ASP A 194 -1.69 -18.16 3.87
N TYR A 195 -1.38 -17.09 4.61
CA TYR A 195 -0.51 -17.11 5.78
C TYR A 195 -1.30 -16.74 7.04
N PRO A 196 -0.89 -17.26 8.22
CA PRO A 196 -1.42 -16.78 9.49
C PRO A 196 -1.22 -15.26 9.63
N VAL A 197 -2.28 -14.55 10.03
CA VAL A 197 -2.21 -13.12 10.34
C VAL A 197 -1.77 -12.97 11.78
N ARG A 198 -0.62 -12.35 12.00
CA ARG A 198 -0.04 -12.20 13.33
C ARG A 198 -0.94 -11.34 14.23
N GLY A 199 -1.28 -11.89 15.39
CA GLY A 199 -2.20 -11.26 16.35
C GLY A 199 -3.68 -11.54 16.08
N GLU A 200 -4.00 -12.30 15.04
CA GLU A 200 -5.36 -12.75 14.73
C GLU A 200 -5.43 -14.29 14.68
N HIS A 201 -6.64 -14.84 14.80
CA HIS A 201 -6.90 -16.28 14.63
C HIS A 201 -7.36 -16.59 13.20
N ARG A 202 -6.85 -15.86 12.22
CA ARG A 202 -7.26 -15.92 10.81
C ARG A 202 -6.04 -16.03 9.91
N THR A 203 -6.26 -16.55 8.72
CA THR A 203 -5.30 -16.51 7.63
C THR A 203 -5.69 -15.43 6.63
N GLY A 204 -4.74 -15.02 5.80
CA GLY A 204 -5.00 -14.13 4.68
C GLY A 204 -3.83 -14.09 3.71
N LYS A 205 -4.01 -13.32 2.64
CA LYS A 205 -3.01 -13.13 1.60
C LYS A 205 -2.29 -11.81 1.80
N LEU A 206 -0.99 -11.79 1.48
CA LEU A 206 -0.24 -10.54 1.49
C LEU A 206 -0.72 -9.64 0.35
N ARG A 207 -0.90 -8.35 0.65
CA ARG A 207 -1.31 -7.32 -0.30
C ARG A 207 -0.18 -6.34 -0.57
N PRO A 208 -0.04 -5.85 -1.80
CA PRO A 208 0.98 -4.87 -2.11
C PRO A 208 0.66 -3.50 -1.50
N SER A 209 1.71 -2.70 -1.24
CA SER A 209 1.62 -1.32 -0.74
C SER A 209 2.88 -0.55 -1.12
N LEU A 210 2.90 0.77 -0.90
CA LEU A 210 4.07 1.62 -1.20
C LEU A 210 5.26 1.34 -0.27
N PHE A 211 4.99 1.10 1.02
CA PHE A 211 6.01 0.87 2.04
C PHE A 211 5.70 -0.38 2.88
N PRO A 212 5.67 -1.58 2.28
CA PRO A 212 5.53 -2.81 3.03
C PRO A 212 6.78 -3.00 3.90
N ARG A 213 6.57 -3.64 5.04
CA ARG A 213 7.66 -3.94 5.97
C ARG A 213 7.97 -5.43 5.99
N LEU A 214 9.22 -5.74 6.29
CA LEU A 214 9.68 -7.09 6.58
C LEU A 214 10.11 -7.13 8.04
N TYR A 215 9.54 -8.04 8.81
CA TYR A 215 9.90 -8.26 10.21
C TYR A 215 10.48 -9.65 10.42
N ASP A 216 11.22 -9.81 11.51
CA ASP A 216 11.49 -11.13 12.07
C ASP A 216 10.35 -11.60 13.00
N GLU A 217 10.47 -12.82 13.52
CA GLU A 217 9.51 -13.36 14.48
C GLU A 217 9.44 -12.58 15.80
N ALA A 218 10.43 -11.77 16.15
CA ALA A 218 10.40 -10.87 17.31
C ALA A 218 9.73 -9.51 17.01
N MET A 219 9.24 -9.29 15.78
CA MET A 219 8.74 -8.01 15.28
C MET A 219 9.79 -6.90 15.20
N ALA A 220 11.07 -7.26 15.07
CA ALA A 220 12.11 -6.31 14.72
C ALA A 220 12.06 -6.01 13.20
N PRO A 221 12.05 -4.72 12.79
CA PRO A 221 12.01 -4.37 11.38
C PRO A 221 13.36 -4.63 10.70
N ILE A 222 13.30 -5.42 9.62
CA ILE A 222 14.42 -5.75 8.72
C ILE A 222 14.37 -4.87 7.47
N VAL A 223 13.18 -4.62 6.95
CA VAL A 223 12.95 -3.69 5.83
C VAL A 223 11.89 -2.70 6.28
N GLU A 224 12.28 -1.43 6.33
CA GLU A 224 11.40 -0.31 6.69
C GLU A 224 11.87 0.96 5.97
N ARG A 225 10.94 1.89 5.73
CA ARG A 225 11.16 3.11 4.94
C ARG A 225 12.37 3.92 5.42
N ASN A 226 12.51 4.20 6.71
CA ASN A 226 13.57 5.06 7.22
C ASN A 226 14.93 4.34 7.32
N GLN A 227 14.97 3.01 7.17
CA GLN A 227 16.22 2.23 7.08
C GLN A 227 16.78 2.22 5.64
N ALA A 228 15.94 2.49 4.64
CA ALA A 228 16.32 2.52 3.24
C ALA A 228 16.92 3.86 2.81
N TYR A 229 17.81 3.84 1.81
CA TYR A 229 18.36 5.06 1.23
C TYR A 229 17.27 5.88 0.53
N PRO A 230 17.17 7.19 0.80
CA PRO A 230 16.19 8.06 0.16
C PRO A 230 16.21 7.97 -1.37
N ASP A 231 17.40 7.94 -1.97
CA ASP A 231 17.54 7.91 -3.44
C ASP A 231 17.06 6.58 -4.04
N SER A 232 17.26 5.46 -3.34
CA SER A 232 16.70 4.16 -3.72
C SER A 232 15.17 4.17 -3.65
N LEU A 233 14.59 4.75 -2.59
CA LEU A 233 13.13 4.85 -2.47
C LEU A 233 12.52 5.68 -3.59
N ARG A 234 13.14 6.82 -3.93
CA ARG A 234 12.68 7.69 -5.02
C ARG A 234 12.86 7.06 -6.40
N SER A 235 13.88 6.23 -6.59
CA SER A 235 14.13 5.60 -7.89
C SER A 235 13.19 4.43 -8.16
N TRP A 236 12.92 3.56 -7.17
CA TRP A 236 12.17 2.32 -7.37
C TRP A 236 11.34 1.82 -6.16
N GLY A 237 11.20 2.60 -5.09
CA GLY A 237 10.43 2.22 -3.90
C GLY A 237 11.15 1.27 -2.92
N ALA A 238 10.48 0.86 -1.84
CA ALA A 238 11.10 0.02 -0.79
C ALA A 238 11.29 -1.45 -1.23
N VAL A 239 10.29 -2.02 -1.89
CA VAL A 239 10.32 -3.38 -2.43
C VAL A 239 9.69 -3.42 -3.82
N GLY A 240 9.97 -4.48 -4.59
CA GLY A 240 9.26 -4.80 -5.82
C GLY A 240 8.27 -5.93 -5.58
N PHE A 241 7.20 -6.00 -6.38
CA PHE A 241 6.24 -7.10 -6.35
C PHE A 241 6.35 -7.92 -7.62
N ALA A 242 6.21 -9.23 -7.49
CA ALA A 242 6.22 -10.17 -8.61
C ALA A 242 5.10 -11.20 -8.42
N ALA A 243 4.50 -11.66 -9.53
CA ALA A 243 3.56 -12.78 -9.51
C ALA A 243 4.24 -14.16 -9.61
N GLY A 244 5.54 -14.18 -9.89
CA GLY A 244 6.33 -15.40 -10.07
C GLY A 244 7.82 -15.13 -9.94
N LEU A 245 8.62 -16.19 -9.92
CA LEU A 245 10.08 -16.09 -9.85
C LEU A 245 10.75 -15.78 -11.18
N ASP A 246 10.05 -16.10 -12.26
CA ASP A 246 10.42 -15.85 -13.65
C ASP A 246 10.05 -14.43 -14.10
N ASP A 247 9.38 -13.66 -13.24
CA ASP A 247 9.06 -12.26 -13.52
C ASP A 247 10.36 -11.44 -13.70
N PRO A 248 10.51 -10.68 -14.81
CA PRO A 248 11.69 -9.86 -15.05
C PRO A 248 12.05 -8.90 -13.92
N VAL A 249 11.07 -8.47 -13.11
CA VAL A 249 11.33 -7.60 -11.94
C VAL A 249 12.23 -8.27 -10.90
N VAL A 250 12.19 -9.61 -10.80
CA VAL A 250 12.97 -10.39 -9.84
C VAL A 250 14.46 -10.25 -10.16
N GLU A 251 14.86 -10.54 -11.40
CA GLU A 251 16.27 -10.44 -11.81
C GLU A 251 16.74 -8.98 -11.81
N ALA A 252 15.91 -8.04 -12.30
CA ALA A 252 16.24 -6.62 -12.36
C ALA A 252 16.54 -6.03 -10.97
N ARG A 253 15.82 -6.47 -9.94
CA ARG A 253 15.91 -5.92 -8.59
C ARG A 253 16.80 -6.75 -7.65
N ALA A 254 16.64 -8.07 -7.64
CA ALA A 254 17.31 -8.97 -6.72
C ALA A 254 18.56 -9.66 -7.31
N GLY A 255 18.82 -9.49 -8.62
CA GLY A 255 19.98 -10.03 -9.31
C GLY A 255 19.98 -11.56 -9.44
N ILE A 256 21.13 -12.11 -9.81
CA ILE A 256 21.28 -13.51 -10.24
C ILE A 256 21.41 -14.53 -9.09
N ALA A 257 21.80 -14.09 -7.89
CA ALA A 257 22.04 -14.97 -6.74
C ALA A 257 21.38 -14.44 -5.45
N PRO A 258 20.04 -14.27 -5.44
CA PRO A 258 19.32 -13.71 -4.31
C PRO A 258 19.21 -14.70 -3.15
N LEU A 259 19.05 -14.16 -1.93
CA LEU A 259 18.59 -14.90 -0.77
C LEU A 259 17.09 -15.16 -0.94
N ARG A 260 16.67 -16.42 -0.86
CA ARG A 260 15.28 -16.85 -1.02
C ARG A 260 14.73 -17.25 0.33
N ILE A 261 13.65 -16.60 0.75
CA ILE A 261 13.03 -16.73 2.07
C ILE A 261 11.53 -16.92 1.89
N ILE A 262 10.91 -17.72 2.74
CA ILE A 262 9.46 -17.88 2.77
C ILE A 262 8.92 -17.11 3.97
N ALA A 263 7.83 -16.35 3.79
CA ALA A 263 7.14 -15.71 4.90
C ALA A 263 6.59 -16.77 5.86
N SER A 264 6.72 -16.56 7.17
CA SER A 264 6.07 -17.42 8.16
C SER A 264 4.67 -16.93 8.51
N GLN A 265 4.47 -15.61 8.49
CA GLN A 265 3.22 -14.93 8.82
C GLN A 265 3.10 -13.63 8.02
N ILE A 266 1.91 -13.04 8.04
CA ILE A 266 1.66 -11.68 7.55
C ILE A 266 1.17 -10.78 8.68
N PHE A 267 1.36 -9.48 8.54
CA PHE A 267 1.03 -8.49 9.57
C PHE A 267 0.31 -7.26 8.99
N GLY A 268 -0.43 -6.58 9.85
CA GLY A 268 -1.14 -5.34 9.53
C GLY A 268 -2.62 -5.53 9.23
N SER A 269 -3.42 -4.50 9.51
CA SER A 269 -4.85 -4.49 9.17
C SER A 269 -5.09 -4.50 7.66
N LYS A 270 -4.12 -4.04 6.86
CA LYS A 270 -4.13 -4.13 5.38
C LYS A 270 -3.36 -5.34 4.83
N ARG A 271 -2.72 -6.14 5.69
CA ARG A 271 -2.01 -7.37 5.33
C ARG A 271 -0.87 -7.15 4.35
N THR A 272 -0.11 -6.07 4.53
CA THR A 272 0.96 -5.66 3.60
C THR A 272 2.35 -6.13 4.01
N ASP A 273 2.51 -6.46 5.29
CA ASP A 273 3.81 -6.72 5.89
C ASP A 273 4.03 -8.23 6.02
N ALA A 274 5.26 -8.66 5.78
CA ALA A 274 5.67 -10.05 5.91
C ALA A 274 6.51 -10.25 7.18
N VAL A 275 6.38 -11.43 7.78
CA VAL A 275 7.21 -11.90 8.89
C VAL A 275 8.00 -13.10 8.40
N ILE A 276 9.29 -13.16 8.73
CA ILE A 276 10.18 -14.28 8.37
C ILE A 276 10.77 -14.93 9.62
N SER A 277 11.30 -16.16 9.45
CA SER A 277 11.97 -16.91 10.51
C SER A 277 13.17 -16.13 11.07
N VAL A 278 13.51 -16.41 12.33
CA VAL A 278 14.71 -15.84 12.96
C VAL A 278 15.96 -16.26 12.18
N GLU A 279 16.01 -17.50 11.70
CA GLU A 279 17.14 -18.01 10.92
C GLU A 279 17.35 -17.24 9.61
N ASP A 280 16.27 -16.89 8.92
CA ASP A 280 16.34 -16.11 7.68
C ASP A 280 16.66 -14.64 7.94
N ALA A 281 16.11 -14.07 9.03
CA ALA A 281 16.48 -12.74 9.49
C ALA A 281 17.98 -12.63 9.80
N LEU A 282 18.56 -13.64 10.46
CA LEU A 282 20.00 -13.69 10.74
C LEU A 282 20.86 -13.76 9.48
N LYS A 283 20.39 -14.39 8.39
CA LYS A 283 21.13 -14.40 7.11
C LYS A 283 21.23 -13.01 6.50
N ILE A 284 20.19 -12.17 6.66
CA ILE A 284 20.18 -10.77 6.22
C ILE A 284 21.04 -9.92 7.15
N LEU A 285 20.77 -9.96 8.45
CA LEU A 285 21.40 -9.08 9.44
C LEU A 285 22.84 -9.47 9.77
N GLY A 286 23.25 -10.71 9.48
CA GLY A 286 24.57 -11.26 9.80
C GLY A 286 25.70 -10.75 8.90
N SER A 287 25.41 -10.25 7.70
CA SER A 287 26.42 -9.75 6.74
C SER A 287 26.18 -8.26 6.44
N PRO A 288 27.23 -7.41 6.46
CA PRO A 288 27.13 -6.02 6.01
C PRO A 288 26.59 -5.88 4.58
N GLU A 289 27.03 -6.76 3.68
CA GLU A 289 26.61 -6.79 2.28
C GLU A 289 25.11 -7.05 2.18
N ASN A 290 24.58 -8.00 2.97
CA ASN A 290 23.16 -8.34 2.95
C ASN A 290 22.28 -7.28 3.59
N ARG A 291 22.74 -6.61 4.66
CA ARG A 291 22.05 -5.43 5.22
C ARG A 291 21.95 -4.32 4.20
N GLU A 292 23.02 -4.11 3.43
CA GLU A 292 23.05 -3.09 2.38
C GLU A 292 22.01 -3.37 1.28
N LEU A 293 21.73 -4.64 0.93
CA LEU A 293 20.64 -5.00 0.02
C LEU A 293 19.27 -4.49 0.52
N ALA A 294 18.99 -4.65 1.81
CA ALA A 294 17.76 -4.15 2.42
C ALA A 294 17.71 -2.62 2.38
N ARG A 295 18.82 -1.92 2.68
CA ARG A 295 18.88 -0.45 2.62
C ARG A 295 18.72 0.09 1.20
N GLN A 296 19.23 -0.62 0.20
CA GLN A 296 19.06 -0.26 -1.22
C GLN A 296 17.67 -0.61 -1.76
N GLY A 297 16.83 -1.29 -0.99
CA GLY A 297 15.54 -1.79 -1.45
C GLY A 297 15.66 -2.89 -2.51
N ARG A 298 16.75 -3.68 -2.52
CA ARG A 298 16.93 -4.85 -3.40
C ARG A 298 16.15 -6.06 -2.88
N VAL A 299 14.86 -5.84 -2.65
CA VAL A 299 13.92 -6.78 -2.04
C VAL A 299 12.74 -6.96 -2.97
N VAL A 300 12.34 -8.21 -3.21
CA VAL A 300 11.18 -8.56 -4.04
C VAL A 300 10.24 -9.45 -3.25
N PHE A 301 8.97 -9.09 -3.20
CA PHE A 301 7.90 -9.91 -2.63
C PHE A 301 7.21 -10.64 -3.78
N VAL A 302 7.23 -11.97 -3.73
CA VAL A 302 6.51 -12.82 -4.68
C VAL A 302 5.15 -13.13 -4.05
N ILE A 303 4.09 -12.59 -4.64
CA ILE A 303 2.73 -12.61 -4.10
C ILE A 303 1.76 -13.24 -5.09
N ASP A 304 0.54 -13.53 -4.62
CA ASP A 304 -0.54 -13.88 -5.54
C ASP A 304 -0.85 -12.67 -6.41
N ALA A 305 -1.28 -12.91 -7.66
CA ALA A 305 -1.66 -11.82 -8.56
C ALA A 305 -2.77 -10.96 -7.88
N PRO A 306 -2.54 -9.64 -7.75
CA PRO A 306 -3.45 -8.74 -7.03
C PRO A 306 -4.77 -8.50 -7.75
#